data_AF-A0A816D5J1-F1
#
_entry.id   AF-A0A816D5J1-F1
#
_cell.length_a   1.000
_cell.length_b   1.000
_cell.length_c   1.000
_cell.angle_alpha   90.00
_cell.angle_beta   90.00
_cell.angle_gamma   90.00
#
_symmetry.space_group_name_H-M   'P 1'
#
loop_
_entity.id
_entity.type
_entity.pdbx_description
1 polymer ?
#
loop_
_entity_poly.entity_id
_entity_poly.type
_entity_poly.pdbx_seq_one_letter_code
_entity_poly.pdbx_strand_id
1 'polypeptide(L)'
;LRSNPCSIYFLSSTIIDFLIINKFLLLGVLNAWDNTITSSPRISSLWCKMSNYLLLILPVLSSTYIVLASIDRYCTSSLNHKIRQLSTARTSRIAVTVTFIVWAIFSLHIPLTFDIINRTPGEPKSCTVPKNHDTFVIIVIACSRIM
;
A
#
# COMPACT_ATOMS: atom_id res chain seq x y z
N LEU A 1 -24.48 12.24 17.56
CA LEU A 1 -24.17 11.03 16.77
C LEU A 1 -22.83 10.47 17.25
N ARG A 2 -22.82 9.32 17.93
CA ARG A 2 -21.62 8.76 18.59
C ARG A 2 -20.72 8.15 17.50
N SER A 3 -19.57 8.76 17.22
CA SER A 3 -18.60 8.23 16.25
C SER A 3 -18.07 6.89 16.79
N ASN A 4 -18.46 5.80 16.13
CA ASN A 4 -17.96 4.48 16.49
C ASN A 4 -16.52 4.34 15.97
N PRO A 5 -15.55 3.92 16.81
CA PRO A 5 -14.16 3.77 16.37
C PRO A 5 -14.01 2.82 15.18
N CYS A 6 -14.76 1.71 15.16
CA CYS A 6 -14.85 0.78 14.05
C CYS A 6 -15.17 1.44 12.68
N SER A 7 -16.05 2.45 12.64
CA SER A 7 -16.40 3.09 11.35
C SER A 7 -15.24 3.90 10.77
N ILE A 8 -14.31 4.37 11.60
CA ILE A 8 -13.13 5.11 11.14
C ILE A 8 -12.16 4.18 10.40
N TYR A 9 -11.97 2.95 10.90
CA TYR A 9 -11.14 1.94 10.21
C TYR A 9 -11.76 1.53 8.88
N PHE A 10 -13.07 1.25 8.85
CA PHE A 10 -13.77 0.93 7.60
C PHE A 10 -13.72 2.06 6.59
N LEU A 11 -13.98 3.30 7.03
CA LEU A 11 -13.89 4.47 6.15
C LEU A 11 -12.48 4.62 5.56
N SER A 12 -11.45 4.42 6.39
CA SER A 12 -10.06 4.49 5.95
C SER A 12 -9.75 3.39 4.93
N SER A 13 -10.21 2.16 5.15
CA SER A 13 -10.09 1.05 4.19
C SER A 13 -10.74 1.39 2.85
N THR A 14 -11.99 1.86 2.86
CA THR A 14 -12.72 2.19 1.62
C THR A 14 -12.06 3.33 0.85
N ILE A 15 -11.49 4.32 1.53
CA ILE A 15 -10.71 5.39 0.87
C ILE A 15 -9.50 4.80 0.15
N ILE A 16 -8.78 3.87 0.80
CA ILE A 16 -7.63 3.18 0.20
C ILE A 16 -8.07 2.34 -1.00
N ASP A 17 -9.13 1.55 -0.87
CA ASP A 17 -9.65 0.70 -1.95
C ASP A 17 -10.12 1.54 -3.15
N PHE A 18 -10.76 2.68 -2.90
CA PHE A 18 -11.12 3.64 -3.95
C PHE A 18 -9.89 4.17 -4.68
N LEU A 19 -8.81 4.51 -3.96
CA LEU A 19 -7.56 4.94 -4.58
C LEU A 19 -6.92 3.83 -5.43
N ILE A 20 -6.96 2.57 -4.99
CA ILE A 20 -6.47 1.42 -5.76
C ILE A 20 -7.25 1.30 -7.08
N ILE A 21 -8.59 1.30 -7.01
CA ILE A 21 -9.45 1.18 -8.20
C ILE A 21 -9.19 2.33 -9.17
N ASN A 22 -9.11 3.57 -8.67
CA ASN A 22 -8.82 4.72 -9.53
C ASN A 22 -7.45 4.60 -10.22
N LYS A 23 -6.42 4.13 -9.51
CA LYS A 23 -5.10 3.89 -10.11
C LYS A 23 -5.16 2.81 -11.18
N PHE A 24 -5.80 1.68 -10.89
CA PHE A 24 -5.90 0.58 -11.83
C PHE A 24 -6.71 0.96 -13.08
N LEU A 25 -7.82 1.66 -12.91
CA LEU A 25 -8.64 2.16 -14.00
C LEU A 25 -7.86 3.17 -14.86
N LEU A 26 -7.15 4.11 -14.22
CA LEU A 26 -6.30 5.07 -14.93
C LEU A 26 -5.24 4.35 -15.76
N LEU A 27 -4.49 3.41 -15.16
CA LEU A 27 -3.52 2.58 -15.87
C LEU A 27 -4.15 1.80 -17.04
N GLY A 28 -5.34 1.21 -16.83
CA GLY A 28 -6.08 0.49 -17.86
C GLY A 28 -6.51 1.36 -19.04
N VAL A 29 -7.04 2.56 -18.76
CA VAL A 29 -7.43 3.53 -19.79
C VAL A 29 -6.22 4.04 -20.56
N LEU A 30 -5.11 4.36 -19.86
CA LEU A 30 -3.88 4.78 -20.53
C LEU A 30 -3.30 3.68 -21.43
N ASN A 31 -3.33 2.43 -20.98
CA ASN A 31 -2.92 1.28 -21.80
C ASN A 31 -3.80 1.11 -23.06
N ALA A 32 -5.11 1.32 -22.92
CA ALA A 32 -6.05 1.19 -24.04
C ALA A 32 -5.90 2.32 -25.07
N TRP A 33 -5.49 3.51 -24.64
CA TRP A 33 -5.34 4.68 -25.51
C TRP A 33 -4.02 4.66 -26.28
N ASP A 34 -2.94 4.19 -25.65
CA ASP A 34 -1.65 4.04 -26.31
C ASP A 34 -0.80 3.01 -25.54
N ASN A 35 -0.55 1.85 -26.18
CA ASN A 35 0.31 0.78 -25.64
C ASN A 35 1.74 1.26 -25.35
N THR A 36 2.13 2.42 -25.89
CA THR A 36 3.45 3.00 -25.66
C THR A 36 3.52 3.91 -24.44
N ILE A 37 2.42 4.32 -23.79
CA ILE A 37 2.50 5.26 -22.64
C ILE A 37 2.94 4.56 -21.36
N THR A 38 2.49 3.35 -21.08
CA THR A 38 3.00 2.53 -19.96
C THR A 38 4.43 2.07 -20.16
N SER A 39 4.89 2.01 -21.41
CA SER A 39 6.28 1.74 -21.79
C SER A 39 7.06 3.01 -22.14
N SER A 40 6.45 4.20 -22.02
CA SER A 40 7.09 5.44 -22.47
C SER A 40 8.09 5.91 -21.42
N PRO A 41 9.36 6.10 -21.79
CA PRO A 41 10.42 6.61 -20.93
C PRO A 41 10.19 8.00 -20.33
N ARG A 42 9.13 8.71 -20.74
CA ARG A 42 8.89 10.11 -20.39
C ARG A 42 8.21 10.29 -19.04
N ILE A 43 7.60 9.25 -18.53
CA ILE A 43 7.02 9.25 -17.19
C ILE A 43 8.17 8.94 -16.23
N SER A 44 8.82 10.01 -15.76
CA SER A 44 9.94 10.08 -14.81
C SER A 44 10.20 8.82 -13.97
N SER A 45 11.47 8.45 -13.77
CA SER A 45 11.93 7.41 -12.81
C SER A 45 11.17 7.44 -11.48
N LEU A 46 10.83 8.65 -11.04
CA LEU A 46 10.02 8.88 -9.85
C LEU A 46 8.62 8.24 -9.92
N TRP A 47 7.90 8.37 -11.03
CA TRP A 47 6.55 7.84 -11.16
C TRP A 47 6.54 6.32 -11.18
N CYS A 48 7.55 5.70 -11.79
CA CYS A 48 7.65 4.25 -11.81
C CYS A 48 7.97 3.65 -10.44
N LYS A 49 8.89 4.30 -9.71
CA LYS A 49 9.19 3.98 -8.31
C LYS A 49 7.95 4.13 -7.42
N MET A 50 7.26 5.28 -7.54
CA MET A 50 6.08 5.60 -6.73
C MET A 50 4.87 4.72 -7.04
N SER A 51 4.62 4.39 -8.31
CA SER A 51 3.50 3.52 -8.69
C SER A 51 3.68 2.09 -8.16
N ASN A 52 4.89 1.52 -8.28
CA ASN A 52 5.17 0.20 -7.72
C ASN A 52 5.09 0.19 -6.18
N TYR A 53 5.58 1.24 -5.54
CA TYR A 53 5.44 1.42 -4.09
C TYR A 53 3.97 1.47 -3.65
N LEU A 54 3.15 2.29 -4.32
CA LEU A 54 1.72 2.43 -4.02
C LEU A 54 0.96 1.12 -4.26
N LEU A 55 1.26 0.39 -5.34
CA LEU A 55 0.62 -0.89 -5.65
C LEU A 55 0.85 -1.96 -4.57
N LEU A 56 2.00 -1.92 -3.90
CA LEU A 56 2.31 -2.89 -2.85
C LEU A 56 1.76 -2.45 -1.48
N ILE A 57 1.88 -1.18 -1.13
CA ILE A 57 1.52 -0.69 0.21
C ILE A 57 0.00 -0.54 0.41
N LEU A 58 -0.75 -0.12 -0.61
CA LEU A 58 -2.19 0.13 -0.49
C LEU A 58 -3.01 -1.13 -0.11
N PRO A 59 -2.86 -2.30 -0.76
CA PRO A 59 -3.62 -3.50 -0.37
C PRO A 59 -3.28 -4.02 1.03
N VAL A 60 -2.02 -3.86 1.46
CA VAL A 60 -1.58 -4.22 2.82
C VAL A 60 -2.19 -3.29 3.85
N LEU A 61 -2.24 -1.98 3.57
CA LEU A 61 -2.93 -1.00 4.41
C LEU A 61 -4.43 -1.30 4.54
N SER A 62 -5.11 -1.62 3.43
CA SER A 62 -6.53 -2.00 3.44
C SER A 62 -6.76 -3.22 4.35
N SER A 63 -5.99 -4.29 4.15
CA SER A 63 -6.11 -5.52 4.95
C SER A 63 -5.83 -5.28 6.45
N THR A 64 -4.80 -4.49 6.77
CA THR A 64 -4.45 -4.19 8.17
C THR A 64 -5.52 -3.35 8.87
N TYR A 65 -6.16 -2.40 8.18
CA TYR A 65 -7.28 -1.64 8.74
C TYR A 65 -8.50 -2.52 9.05
N ILE A 66 -8.79 -3.53 8.23
CA ILE A 66 -9.87 -4.50 8.49
C ILE A 66 -9.55 -5.36 9.72
N VAL A 67 -8.29 -5.80 9.88
CA VAL A 67 -7.84 -6.53 11.06
C VAL A 67 -7.98 -5.66 12.32
N LEU A 68 -7.52 -4.41 12.27
CA LEU A 68 -7.67 -3.44 13.36
C LEU A 68 -9.14 -3.18 13.70
N ALA A 69 -10.03 -3.09 12.70
CA ALA A 69 -11.46 -2.95 12.91
C ALA A 69 -12.06 -4.16 13.65
N SER A 70 -11.57 -5.36 13.34
CA SER A 70 -12.00 -6.61 13.99
C SER A 70 -11.54 -6.69 15.44
N ILE A 71 -10.28 -6.30 15.70
CA ILE A 71 -9.72 -6.19 17.07
C ILE A 71 -10.50 -5.15 17.88
N ASP A 72 -10.80 -3.98 17.31
CA ASP A 72 -11.60 -2.93 17.94
C ASP A 72 -13.01 -3.42 18.32
N ARG A 73 -13.64 -4.21 17.43
CA ARG A 73 -14.93 -4.86 17.71
C ARG A 73 -14.83 -5.85 18.87
N TYR A 74 -13.80 -6.69 18.88
CA TYR A 74 -13.55 -7.62 19.98
C TYR A 74 -13.37 -6.89 21.31
N CYS A 75 -12.57 -5.81 21.32
CA CYS A 75 -12.36 -4.98 22.50
C CYS A 75 -13.66 -4.32 23.00
N THR A 76 -14.53 -3.91 22.09
CA THR A 76 -15.83 -3.30 22.42
C THR A 76 -16.79 -4.31 23.05
N SER A 77 -16.76 -5.57 22.59
CA SER A 77 -17.58 -6.66 23.12
C SER A 77 -17.04 -7.29 24.42
N SER A 78 -15.81 -6.96 24.84
CA SER A 78 -15.21 -7.50 26.05
C SER A 78 -15.87 -6.97 27.32
N LEU A 79 -16.01 -7.84 28.33
CA LEU A 79 -16.54 -7.50 29.66
C LEU A 79 -15.53 -6.68 30.50
N ASN A 80 -14.25 -6.69 30.12
CA ASN A 80 -13.19 -5.98 30.84
C ASN A 80 -13.21 -4.48 30.52
N HIS A 81 -13.50 -3.65 31.53
CA HIS A 81 -13.58 -2.20 31.38
C HIS A 81 -12.28 -1.57 30.83
N LYS A 82 -11.11 -2.10 31.20
CA LYS A 82 -9.81 -1.65 30.68
C LYS A 82 -9.68 -1.85 29.16
N ILE A 83 -10.16 -2.99 28.66
CA ILE A 83 -10.12 -3.33 27.24
C ILE A 83 -11.14 -2.52 26.46
N ARG A 84 -12.33 -2.31 27.04
CA ARG A 84 -13.38 -1.47 26.45
C ARG A 84 -12.96 -0.01 26.31
N GLN A 85 -12.15 0.52 27.24
CA GLN A 85 -11.63 1.89 27.18
C GLN A 85 -10.61 2.10 26.03
N LEU A 86 -9.95 1.04 25.55
CA LEU A 86 -9.07 1.13 24.38
C LEU A 86 -9.84 1.45 23.09
N SER A 87 -11.10 1.01 22.99
CA SER A 87 -12.03 1.30 21.88
C SER A 87 -12.58 2.72 21.97
N THR A 88 -11.69 3.70 21.78
CA THR A 88 -12.05 5.13 21.72
C THR A 88 -11.71 5.68 20.34
N ALA A 89 -12.53 6.57 19.79
CA ALA A 89 -12.29 7.21 18.49
C ALA A 89 -10.96 7.97 18.38
N ARG A 90 -10.37 8.38 19.52
CA ARG A 90 -9.03 8.98 19.56
C ARG A 90 -7.95 7.92 19.31
N THR A 91 -8.06 6.78 19.99
CA THR A 91 -7.14 5.65 19.83
C THR A 91 -7.19 5.10 18.41
N SER A 92 -8.39 5.00 17.80
CA SER A 92 -8.49 4.49 16.44
C SER A 92 -7.83 5.40 15.40
N ARG A 93 -7.97 6.73 15.54
CA ARG A 93 -7.25 7.67 14.68
C ARG A 93 -5.74 7.55 14.83
N ILE A 94 -5.25 7.44 16.07
CA ILE A 94 -3.81 7.24 16.34
C ILE A 94 -3.36 5.91 15.74
N ALA A 95 -4.12 4.84 15.91
CA ALA A 95 -3.79 3.52 15.37
C ALA A 95 -3.70 3.53 13.84
N VAL A 96 -4.66 4.16 13.15
CA VAL A 96 -4.63 4.33 11.69
C VAL A 96 -3.37 5.09 11.26
N THR A 97 -3.07 6.24 11.89
CA THR A 97 -1.88 7.04 11.55
C THR A 97 -0.57 6.31 11.83
N VAL A 98 -0.45 5.63 12.98
CA VAL A 98 0.74 4.85 13.34
C VAL A 98 0.93 3.70 12.36
N THR A 99 -0.14 2.98 12.02
CA THR A 99 -0.09 1.87 11.05
C THR A 99 0.38 2.37 9.69
N PHE A 100 -0.15 3.51 9.22
CA PHE A 100 0.30 4.14 7.99
C PHE A 100 1.79 4.47 8.00
N ILE A 101 2.29 5.11 9.06
CA ILE A 101 3.70 5.49 9.18
C ILE A 101 4.61 4.26 9.22
N VAL A 102 4.25 3.24 10.00
CA VAL A 102 5.02 2.00 10.11
C VAL A 102 5.13 1.35 8.74
N TRP A 103 4.02 1.11 8.05
CA TRP A 103 4.04 0.51 6.71
C TRP A 103 4.77 1.37 5.68
N ALA A 104 4.69 2.71 5.79
CA ALA A 104 5.40 3.62 4.90
C ALA A 104 6.93 3.52 5.07
N ILE A 105 7.42 3.46 6.31
CA ILE A 105 8.85 3.29 6.60
C ILE A 105 9.33 1.91 6.14
N PHE A 106 8.58 0.85 6.45
CA PHE A 106 8.92 -0.51 6.00
C PHE A 106 8.99 -0.60 4.48
N SER A 107 8.05 0.03 3.77
CA SER A 107 8.00 0.00 2.31
C SER A 107 9.04 0.90 1.63
N LEU A 108 9.76 1.74 2.38
CA LEU A 108 10.74 2.67 1.82
C LEU A 108 11.93 1.96 1.15
N HIS A 109 12.16 0.68 1.46
CA HIS A 109 13.14 -0.17 0.77
C HIS A 109 12.82 -0.36 -0.73
N ILE A 110 11.55 -0.25 -1.11
CA ILE A 110 11.07 -0.47 -2.48
C ILE A 110 11.62 0.62 -3.41
N PRO A 111 11.32 1.93 -3.26
CA PRO A 111 11.79 2.96 -4.20
C PRO A 111 13.31 3.08 -4.31
N LEU A 112 14.05 2.63 -3.29
CA LEU A 112 15.52 2.56 -3.31
C LEU A 112 16.07 1.48 -4.26
N THR A 113 15.28 0.43 -4.53
CA THR A 113 15.75 -0.76 -5.25
C THR A 113 15.28 -0.81 -6.71
N PHE A 114 14.20 -0.11 -7.06
CA PHE A 114 13.75 -0.03 -8.45
C PHE A 114 14.58 0.99 -9.21
N ASP A 115 15.11 0.67 -10.38
CA ASP A 115 15.67 1.67 -11.29
C ASP A 115 15.13 1.48 -12.72
N ILE A 116 15.23 2.52 -13.54
CA ILE A 116 14.91 2.41 -14.97
C ILE A 116 16.15 1.85 -15.65
N ILE A 117 16.06 0.61 -16.13
CA ILE A 117 17.16 -0.07 -16.79
C ILE A 117 16.73 -0.40 -18.22
N ASN A 118 17.62 -0.12 -19.17
CA ASN A 118 17.47 -0.62 -20.54
C ASN A 118 18.00 -2.06 -20.53
N ARG A 119 17.12 -3.06 -20.60
CA ARG A 119 17.54 -4.47 -20.60
C ARG A 119 18.41 -4.82 -21.82
N THR A 120 18.23 -4.09 -22.92
CA THR A 120 18.79 -4.40 -24.25
C THR A 120 18.75 -3.14 -25.12
N PRO A 121 19.75 -2.86 -25.98
CA PRO A 121 19.70 -1.73 -26.89
C PRO A 121 18.60 -1.97 -27.94
N GLY A 122 17.51 -1.17 -27.87
CA GLY A 122 16.37 -1.25 -28.79
C GLY A 122 15.05 -1.69 -28.17
N GLU A 123 15.03 -2.18 -26.92
CA GLU A 123 13.78 -2.49 -26.20
C GLU A 123 13.20 -1.25 -25.48
N PRO A 124 11.88 -1.21 -25.25
CA PRO A 124 11.26 -0.17 -24.44
C PRO A 124 11.81 -0.20 -23.00
N LYS A 125 11.99 0.98 -22.41
CA LYS A 125 12.48 1.10 -21.03
C LYS A 125 11.49 0.43 -20.08
N SER A 126 11.98 -0.51 -19.28
CA SER A 126 11.17 -1.24 -18.31
C SER A 126 11.68 -0.96 -16.90
N CYS A 127 10.77 -0.71 -15.97
CA CYS A 127 11.12 -0.47 -14.58
C CYS A 127 11.29 -1.79 -13.86
N THR A 128 12.54 -2.21 -13.71
CA THR A 128 12.86 -3.54 -13.20
C THR A 128 14.05 -3.44 -12.25
N VAL A 129 14.11 -4.35 -11.27
CA VAL A 129 15.20 -4.39 -10.29
C VAL A 129 16.50 -4.78 -11.00
N PRO A 130 17.64 -4.11 -10.71
CA PRO A 130 18.94 -4.47 -11.27
C PRO A 130 19.39 -5.84 -10.75
N LYS A 131 19.81 -6.73 -11.66
CA LYS A 131 20.16 -8.15 -11.42
C LYS A 131 21.15 -8.43 -10.28
N ASN A 132 21.92 -7.43 -9.81
CA ASN A 132 22.90 -7.59 -8.74
C ASN A 132 22.31 -7.48 -7.32
N HIS A 133 21.03 -7.13 -7.17
CA HIS A 133 20.35 -6.97 -5.88
C HIS A 133 19.21 -7.99 -5.66
N ASP A 134 19.19 -9.06 -6.46
CA ASP A 134 18.02 -9.95 -6.64
C ASP A 134 17.68 -10.80 -5.40
N THR A 135 18.64 -11.16 -4.53
CA THR A 135 18.37 -12.14 -3.45
C THR A 135 17.73 -11.53 -2.20
N PHE A 136 18.13 -10.31 -1.82
CA PHE A 136 17.61 -9.66 -0.60
C PHE A 136 16.16 -9.16 -0.78
N VAL A 137 15.82 -8.75 -2.01
CA VAL A 137 14.53 -8.14 -2.36
C VAL A 137 13.44 -9.20 -2.50
N ILE A 138 13.76 -10.36 -3.07
CA ILE A 138 12.80 -11.48 -3.16
C ILE A 138 12.43 -11.99 -1.77
N ILE A 139 13.37 -12.02 -0.81
CA ILE A 139 13.09 -12.44 0.57
C ILE A 139 12.15 -11.46 1.28
N VAL A 140 12.38 -10.15 1.15
CA VAL A 140 11.51 -9.13 1.77
C VAL A 140 10.13 -9.09 1.12
N ILE A 141 10.06 -9.18 -0.21
CA ILE A 141 8.77 -9.24 -0.94
C ILE A 141 8.02 -10.54 -0.60
N ALA A 142 8.70 -11.68 -0.56
CA ALA A 142 8.11 -12.95 -0.15
C ALA A 142 7.61 -12.89 1.29
N CYS A 143 8.41 -12.31 2.22
CA CYS A 143 8.02 -12.14 3.62
C CYS A 143 6.81 -11.19 3.76
N SER A 144 6.73 -10.12 2.94
CA SER A 144 5.60 -9.20 2.93
C SER A 144 4.32 -9.76 2.26
N ARG A 145 4.44 -10.79 1.43
CA ARG A 145 3.30 -11.52 0.85
C ARG A 145 2.82 -12.69 1.71
N ILE A 146 3.66 -13.14 2.65
CA ILE A 146 3.40 -14.27 3.56
C ILE A 146 2.84 -13.80 4.90
N MET A 147 3.10 -12.56 5.30
CA MET A 147 2.57 -11.94 6.53
C MET A 147 1.26 -11.19 6.27
#